data_AF-A0A8B6EBL6-F1
#
_entry.id   AF-A0A8B6EBL6-F1
#
_cell.length_a   1.000
_cell.length_b   1.000
_cell.length_c   1.000
_cell.angle_alpha   90.00
_cell.angle_beta   90.00
_cell.angle_gamma   90.00
#
_symmetry.space_group_name_H-M   'P 1'
#
loop_
_entity.id
_entity.type
_entity.pdbx_description
1 polymer ?
#
loop_
_entity_poly.entity_id
_entity_poly.type
_entity_poly.pdbx_seq_one_letter_code
_entity_poly.pdbx_strand_id
1 'polypeptide(L)'
;MDDDITINIPLVVPYFAEKENAAKITNVLDFQTIMENSPARERNNKWFLTPEEYPFTKFLPYCAGHSSIMSIDVVRKMYRASKHMPYFWLEDVYGSGFLSLI
;
A
#
# COMPACT_ATOMS: atom_id res chain seq x y z
N MET A 1 -0.90 -9.23 1.03
CA MET A 1 -1.27 -10.00 2.22
C MET A 1 -0.21 -11.06 2.30
N ASP A 2 0.55 -11.04 3.37
CA ASP A 2 1.60 -12.01 3.60
C ASP A 2 0.98 -13.34 4.07
N ASP A 3 1.73 -14.42 3.93
CA ASP A 3 1.29 -15.77 4.31
C ASP A 3 1.44 -16.06 5.82
N ASP A 4 2.09 -15.16 6.54
CA ASP A 4 2.32 -15.21 7.99
C ASP A 4 1.33 -14.36 8.80
N ILE A 5 0.26 -13.88 8.17
CA ILE A 5 -0.80 -13.12 8.84
C ILE A 5 -2.18 -13.78 8.74
N THR A 6 -3.06 -13.44 9.68
CA THR A 6 -4.45 -13.93 9.71
C THR A 6 -5.42 -12.75 9.75
N ILE A 7 -6.51 -12.86 8.98
CA ILE A 7 -7.61 -11.88 8.99
C ILE A 7 -8.79 -12.48 9.73
N ASN A 8 -9.39 -11.72 10.66
CA ASN A 8 -10.63 -12.10 11.30
C ASN A 8 -11.83 -11.86 10.35
N ILE A 9 -12.03 -12.80 9.43
CA ILE A 9 -13.10 -12.74 8.41
C ILE A 9 -14.50 -12.53 9.03
N PRO A 10 -14.88 -13.22 10.13
CA PRO A 10 -16.15 -12.96 10.82
C PRO A 10 -16.37 -11.52 11.28
N LEU A 11 -15.32 -10.74 11.51
CA LEU A 11 -15.43 -9.31 11.85
C LEU A 11 -15.38 -8.42 10.59
N VAL A 12 -14.49 -8.74 9.66
CA VAL A 12 -14.21 -7.90 8.49
C VAL A 12 -15.38 -7.90 7.50
N VAL A 13 -16.00 -9.05 7.24
CA VAL A 13 -17.09 -9.14 6.25
C VAL A 13 -18.32 -8.32 6.66
N PRO A 14 -18.85 -8.44 7.90
CA PRO A 14 -19.98 -7.60 8.32
C PRO A 14 -19.65 -6.11 8.32
N TYR A 15 -18.42 -5.73 8.71
CA TYR A 15 -17.99 -4.34 8.71
C TYR A 15 -18.08 -3.69 7.32
N PHE A 16 -17.60 -4.37 6.28
CA PHE A 16 -17.70 -3.86 4.91
C PHE A 16 -19.11 -4.01 4.33
N ALA A 17 -19.87 -5.06 4.69
CA ALA A 17 -21.25 -5.20 4.25
C ALA A 17 -22.16 -4.07 4.79
N GLU A 18 -21.98 -3.67 6.05
CA GLU A 18 -22.69 -2.53 6.65
C GLU A 18 -22.38 -1.22 5.91
N LYS A 19 -21.09 -0.96 5.64
CA LYS A 19 -20.67 0.21 4.87
C LYS A 19 -21.25 0.23 3.47
N GLU A 20 -21.27 -0.90 2.77
CA GLU A 20 -21.82 -1.01 1.42
C GLU A 20 -23.33 -0.75 1.38
N ASN A 21 -24.07 -1.23 2.37
CA ASN A 21 -25.50 -0.96 2.52
C ASN A 21 -25.80 0.53 2.76
N ALA A 22 -24.90 1.25 3.46
CA ALA A 22 -25.05 2.68 3.72
C ALA A 22 -24.69 3.53 2.49
N ALA A 23 -23.63 3.17 1.77
CA ALA A 23 -23.19 3.81 0.54
C ALA A 23 -22.25 2.90 -0.25
N LYS A 24 -22.20 3.09 -1.57
CA LYS A 24 -21.25 2.37 -2.42
C LYS A 24 -19.81 2.57 -1.91
N ILE A 25 -19.13 1.47 -1.60
CA ILE A 25 -17.73 1.49 -1.19
C ILE A 25 -16.87 1.84 -2.41
N THR A 26 -16.31 3.04 -2.40
CA THR A 26 -15.36 3.53 -3.42
C THR A 26 -14.24 4.30 -2.73
N ASN A 27 -13.09 4.43 -3.38
CA ASN A 27 -11.93 5.15 -2.84
C ASN A 27 -11.48 4.65 -1.46
N VAL A 28 -11.65 3.36 -1.19
CA VAL A 28 -11.16 2.72 0.03
C VAL A 28 -9.79 2.12 -0.23
N LEU A 29 -8.83 2.54 0.60
CA LEU A 29 -7.53 1.92 0.87
C LEU A 29 -7.37 2.03 2.39
N ASP A 30 -7.60 0.93 3.11
CA ASP A 30 -7.78 0.97 4.56
C ASP A 30 -6.93 -0.06 5.27
N PHE A 31 -5.77 0.34 5.79
CA PHE A 31 -4.87 -0.44 6.66
C PHE A 31 -3.91 0.47 7.44
N GLN A 32 -2.98 -0.11 8.20
CA GLN A 32 -1.95 0.64 8.93
C GLN A 32 -1.09 1.49 7.98
N THR A 33 -1.34 2.80 7.96
CA THR A 33 -0.55 3.75 7.19
C THR A 33 0.75 4.10 7.91
N ILE A 34 1.85 4.01 7.18
CA ILE A 34 3.18 4.46 7.57
C ILE A 34 3.39 5.85 6.97
N MET A 35 3.48 6.87 7.82
CA MET A 35 3.52 8.29 7.40
C MET A 35 4.93 8.86 7.29
N GLU A 36 5.88 8.38 8.11
CA GLU A 36 7.19 9.03 8.27
C GLU A 36 8.36 8.02 8.27
N ASN A 37 8.38 7.12 7.29
CA ASN A 37 9.49 6.19 7.14
C ASN A 37 10.55 6.74 6.18
N SER A 38 11.81 6.41 6.47
CA SER A 38 12.97 6.81 5.67
C SER A 38 13.59 5.58 4.99
N PRO A 39 14.11 5.72 3.77
CA PRO A 39 14.82 4.65 3.08
C PRO A 39 16.04 4.19 3.91
N ALA A 40 16.19 2.88 4.07
CA ALA A 40 17.34 2.34 4.78
C ALA A 40 18.61 2.58 3.96
N ARG A 41 19.63 3.19 4.59
CA ARG A 41 20.92 3.52 3.95
C ARG A 41 22.08 2.66 4.44
N GLU A 42 21.81 1.68 5.29
CA GLU A 42 22.80 0.73 5.79
C GLU A 42 22.83 -0.51 4.88
N ARG A 43 24.02 -0.87 4.36
CA ARG A 43 24.15 -1.95 3.35
C ARG A 43 23.76 -3.34 3.84
N ASN A 44 23.73 -3.56 5.15
CA ASN A 44 23.33 -4.83 5.77
C ASN A 44 21.81 -4.91 6.02
N ASN A 45 21.06 -3.86 5.70
CA ASN A 45 19.61 -3.84 5.83
C ASN A 45 18.95 -4.55 4.63
N LYS A 46 17.97 -5.43 4.89
CA LYS A 46 17.18 -6.12 3.85
C LYS A 46 16.57 -5.12 2.86
N TRP A 47 16.18 -3.95 3.33
CA TRP A 47 15.50 -2.89 2.58
C TRP A 47 16.44 -1.74 2.18
N PHE A 48 17.75 -2.02 2.08
CA PHE A 48 18.75 -1.03 1.67
C PHE A 48 18.43 -0.43 0.29
N LEU A 49 18.49 0.90 0.21
CA LEU A 49 18.32 1.66 -1.03
C LEU A 49 19.47 2.62 -1.21
N THR A 50 20.02 2.67 -2.41
CA THR A 50 21.01 3.71 -2.74
C THR A 50 20.34 5.07 -3.01
N PRO A 51 21.06 6.20 -2.89
CA PRO A 51 20.56 7.51 -3.30
C PRO A 51 20.16 7.58 -4.78
N GLU A 52 20.79 6.77 -5.64
CA GLU A 52 20.45 6.68 -7.05
C GLU A 52 19.11 5.97 -7.28
N GLU A 53 18.80 4.92 -6.53
CA GLU A 53 17.50 4.22 -6.60
C GLU A 53 16.36 5.06 -6.01
N TYR A 54 16.63 5.80 -4.93
CA TYR A 54 15.66 6.67 -4.30
C TYR A 54 16.35 7.91 -3.72
N PRO A 55 16.28 9.08 -4.39
CA PRO A 55 17.04 10.27 -3.98
C PRO A 55 16.40 11.03 -2.82
N PHE A 56 15.16 10.72 -2.45
CA PHE A 56 14.45 11.43 -1.39
C PHE A 56 14.81 10.90 0.00
N THR A 57 14.61 11.74 1.01
CA THR A 57 14.93 11.43 2.41
C THR A 57 13.79 10.74 3.16
N LYS A 58 12.55 10.83 2.65
CA LYS A 58 11.36 10.19 3.22
C LYS A 58 10.56 9.53 2.11
N PHE A 59 9.91 8.41 2.42
CA PHE A 59 8.88 7.84 1.58
C PHE A 59 7.61 8.69 1.63
N LEU A 60 6.80 8.60 0.56
CA LEU A 60 5.40 9.03 0.62
C LEU A 60 4.64 8.11 1.58
N PRO A 61 3.51 8.56 2.16
CA PRO A 61 2.67 7.69 2.97
C PRO A 61 2.28 6.42 2.21
N TYR A 62 2.38 5.27 2.87
CA TYR A 62 2.07 3.97 2.29
C TYR A 62 1.50 3.03 3.36
N CYS A 63 0.75 2.00 2.97
CA CYS A 63 0.26 0.95 3.87
C CYS A 63 1.36 -0.05 4.17
N ALA A 64 1.46 -0.49 5.43
CA ALA A 64 2.35 -1.59 5.81
C ALA A 64 2.04 -2.88 5.03
N GLY A 65 3.06 -3.62 4.61
CA GLY A 65 2.92 -4.73 3.65
C GLY A 65 2.15 -5.95 4.11
N HIS A 66 1.98 -6.07 5.42
CA HIS A 66 1.37 -7.23 6.04
C HIS A 66 -0.01 -7.50 5.40
N SER A 67 -0.87 -6.47 5.32
CA SER A 67 -2.15 -6.56 4.60
C SER A 67 -2.70 -5.21 4.15
N SER A 68 -3.56 -5.25 3.14
CA SER A 68 -4.28 -4.08 2.60
C SER A 68 -5.67 -4.52 2.10
N ILE A 69 -6.72 -3.74 2.37
CA ILE A 69 -8.07 -3.90 1.84
C ILE A 69 -8.34 -2.68 0.97
N MET A 70 -8.71 -2.96 -0.28
CA MET A 70 -8.91 -1.94 -1.30
C MET A 70 -10.23 -2.16 -2.01
N SER A 71 -10.93 -1.06 -2.27
CA SER A 71 -12.05 -1.05 -3.21
C SER A 71 -11.56 -1.32 -4.64
N ILE A 72 -12.41 -1.95 -5.46
CA ILE A 72 -12.01 -2.36 -6.83
C ILE A 72 -11.68 -1.16 -7.75
N ASP A 73 -12.29 0.00 -7.52
CA ASP A 73 -11.98 1.22 -8.27
C ASP A 73 -10.57 1.74 -7.97
N VAL A 74 -10.10 1.64 -6.72
CA VAL A 74 -8.71 1.95 -6.34
C VAL A 74 -7.75 1.00 -7.04
N VAL A 75 -8.00 -0.31 -7.00
CA VAL A 75 -7.17 -1.31 -7.70
C VAL A 75 -7.08 -1.00 -9.21
N ARG A 76 -8.19 -0.60 -9.84
CA ARG A 76 -8.19 -0.22 -11.27
C ARG A 76 -7.39 1.04 -11.56
N LYS A 77 -7.43 2.05 -10.68
CA LYS A 77 -6.60 3.27 -10.81
C LYS A 77 -5.13 2.93 -10.70
N MET A 78 -4.74 2.20 -9.65
CA MET A 78 -3.37 1.73 -9.42
C MET A 78 -2.83 0.91 -10.60
N TYR A 79 -3.65 0.02 -11.18
CA TYR A 79 -3.27 -0.76 -12.36
C TYR A 79 -3.03 0.10 -13.61
N ARG A 80 -3.73 1.23 -13.76
CA ARG A 80 -3.47 2.17 -14.87
C ARG A 80 -2.22 2.99 -14.61
N ALA A 81 -2.02 3.42 -13.37
CA ALA A 81 -0.82 4.14 -12.93
C ALA A 81 0.45 3.29 -13.13
N SER A 82 0.41 1.99 -12.79
CA SER A 82 1.57 1.10 -12.89
C SER A 82 2.15 0.97 -14.30
N LYS A 83 1.33 1.18 -15.33
CA LYS A 83 1.78 1.17 -16.74
C LYS A 83 2.68 2.35 -17.11
N HIS A 84 2.67 3.41 -16.31
CA HIS A 84 3.40 4.65 -16.57
C HIS A 84 4.42 4.97 -15.48
N MET A 85 4.45 4.20 -14.40
CA MET A 85 5.36 4.39 -13.27
C MET A 85 6.52 3.40 -13.35
N PRO A 86 7.78 3.86 -13.22
CA PRO A 86 8.93 2.97 -13.13
C PRO A 86 8.74 1.95 -12.02
N TYR A 87 9.16 0.71 -12.28
CA TYR A 87 9.13 -0.33 -11.26
C TYR A 87 9.99 0.06 -10.06
N PHE A 88 9.45 -0.16 -8.86
CA PHE A 88 10.17 -0.02 -7.61
C PHE A 88 9.95 -1.28 -6.79
N TRP A 89 11.03 -1.85 -6.26
CA TRP A 89 11.04 -3.22 -5.76
C TRP A 89 10.42 -3.39 -4.38
N LEU A 90 10.34 -2.32 -3.58
CA LEU A 90 9.58 -2.31 -2.33
C LEU A 90 8.09 -2.19 -2.64
N GLU A 91 7.40 -3.33 -2.61
CA GLU A 91 6.01 -3.49 -3.05
C GLU A 91 5.03 -2.60 -2.29
N ASP A 92 5.23 -2.40 -0.99
CA ASP A 92 4.36 -1.59 -0.15
C ASP A 92 4.43 -0.12 -0.53
N VAL A 93 5.66 0.37 -0.66
CA VAL A 93 5.98 1.75 -1.06
C VAL A 93 5.53 1.99 -2.49
N TYR A 94 5.78 1.04 -3.39
CA TYR A 94 5.39 1.14 -4.78
C TYR A 94 3.87 1.14 -4.92
N GLY A 95 3.20 0.09 -4.43
CA GLY A 95 1.77 -0.12 -4.60
C GLY A 95 0.95 0.94 -3.87
N SER A 96 1.02 0.96 -2.55
CA SER A 96 0.14 1.81 -1.74
C SER A 96 0.66 3.24 -1.54
N GLY A 97 1.92 3.52 -1.92
CA GLY A 97 2.47 4.87 -1.97
C GLY A 97 2.44 5.45 -3.38
N PHE A 98 3.30 4.96 -4.28
CA PHE A 98 3.48 5.59 -5.59
C PHE A 98 2.26 5.45 -6.51
N LEU A 99 1.61 4.28 -6.52
CA LEU A 99 0.47 4.03 -7.41
C LEU A 99 -0.87 4.53 -6.87
N SER A 100 -0.97 4.79 -5.56
CA SER A 100 -2.23 5.22 -4.93
C SER A 100 -2.50 6.73 -5.04
N LEU A 101 -1.46 7.51 -5.38
CA LEU A 101 -1.51 8.97 -5.51
C LEU A 101 -1.99 9.47 -6.88
N ILE A 102 -2.34 8.56 -7.80
CA ILE A 102 -2.71 8.83 -9.20
C ILE A 102 -4.13 8.29 -9.48
#